data_AF-A0A2J8SVR4-F1
#
_entry.id   AF-A0A2J8SVR4-F1
#
_cell.length_a   1.000
_cell.length_b   1.000
_cell.length_c   1.000
_cell.angle_alpha   90.00
_cell.angle_beta   90.00
_cell.angle_gamma   90.00
#
_symmetry.space_group_name_H-M   'P 1'
#
loop_
_entity.id
_entity.type
_entity.pdbx_description
1 polymer ?
#
loop_
_entity_poly.entity_id
_entity_poly.type
_entity_poly.pdbx_seq_one_letter_code
_entity_poly.pdbx_strand_id
1 'polypeptide(L)' 'MVYWTGDIPAHDVWHQTRQDQLRALTTVTALVRKFLGPVPVYPAVGNHESTPV' A
#
# COMPACT_ATOMS: atom_id res chain seq x y z
N MET A 1 -15.51 -7.21 7.54
CA MET A 1 -14.57 -7.38 6.41
C MET A 1 -14.34 -6.01 5.78
N VAL A 2 -13.19 -5.79 5.14
CA VAL A 2 -12.83 -4.51 4.50
C VAL A 2 -12.32 -4.78 3.09
N TYR A 3 -12.72 -3.93 2.14
CA TYR A 3 -12.11 -3.84 0.81
C TYR A 3 -11.14 -2.65 0.79
N TRP A 4 -9.96 -2.85 0.22
CA TRP A 4 -8.91 -1.83 0.15
C TRP A 4 -8.33 -1.75 -1.26
N THR A 5 -8.46 -0.62 -1.94
CA THR A 5 -8.31 -0.52 -3.39
C THR A 5 -6.94 -0.04 -3.87
N GLY A 6 -5.86 -0.26 -3.11
CA GLY A 6 -4.51 0.13 -3.53
C GLY A 6 -4.23 1.64 -3.43
N ASP A 7 -3.36 2.13 -4.31
CA ASP A 7 -2.80 3.49 -4.34
C ASP A 7 -2.21 3.93 -3.00
N ILE A 8 -1.25 3.14 -2.52
CA ILE A 8 -0.58 3.34 -1.23
C ILE A 8 0.54 4.39 -1.32
N PRO A 9 1.48 4.31 -2.29
CA PRO A 9 2.59 5.26 -2.38
C PRO A 9 2.12 6.67 -2.79
N ALA A 10 2.90 7.70 -2.43
CA ALA A 10 2.55 9.08 -2.73
C ALA A 10 2.77 9.46 -4.21
N HIS A 11 2.44 10.69 -4.58
CA HIS A 11 2.59 11.20 -5.96
C HIS A 11 3.98 11.82 -6.22
N ASP A 12 5.01 11.43 -5.47
CA ASP A 12 6.41 11.83 -5.66
C ASP A 12 7.15 10.95 -6.68
N VAL A 13 6.46 10.61 -7.78
CA VAL A 13 6.87 9.62 -8.80
C VAL A 13 8.23 9.91 -9.45
N TRP A 14 8.66 11.17 -9.42
CA TRP A 14 9.99 11.61 -9.91
C TRP A 14 11.15 11.14 -9.01
N HIS A 15 10.86 10.62 -7.81
CA HIS A 15 11.85 10.24 -6.80
C HIS A 15 11.45 8.98 -6.02
N GLN A 16 10.89 7.98 -6.70
CA GLN A 16 10.52 6.70 -6.11
C GLN A 16 11.42 5.56 -6.59
N THR A 17 11.97 4.80 -5.65
CA THR A 17 12.64 3.51 -5.92
C THR A 17 11.72 2.33 -5.58
N ARG A 18 12.02 1.13 -6.08
CA ARG A 18 11.28 -0.09 -5.69
C ARG A 18 11.28 -0.31 -4.18
N GLN A 19 12.33 0.13 -3.48
CA GLN A 19 12.42 0.03 -2.03
C GLN A 19 11.43 0.99 -1.35
N ASP A 20 11.18 2.17 -1.89
CA ASP A 20 10.19 3.11 -1.36
C ASP A 20 8.76 2.55 -1.53
N GLN A 21 8.46 1.94 -2.67
CA GLN A 21 7.17 1.27 -2.90
C GLN A 21 6.93 0.14 -1.89
N LEU A 22 7.94 -0.73 -1.68
CA LEU A 22 7.87 -1.82 -0.70
C LEU A 22 7.77 -1.29 0.74
N ARG A 23 8.43 -0.18 1.06
CA ARG A 23 8.32 0.49 2.37
C ARG A 23 6.88 0.95 2.60
N ALA A 24 6.28 1.67 1.65
CA ALA A 24 4.89 2.14 1.76
C ALA A 24 3.91 0.97 1.94
N LEU A 25 4.02 -0.06 1.09
CA LEU A 25 3.19 -1.27 1.16
C LEU A 25 3.26 -1.94 2.54
N THR A 26 4.47 -2.19 3.05
CA THR A 26 4.66 -2.90 4.32
C THR A 26 4.27 -2.06 5.53
N THR A 27 4.59 -0.75 5.52
CA THR A 27 4.20 0.18 6.59
C THR A 27 2.69 0.30 6.72
N VAL A 28 1.98 0.56 5.63
CA VAL A 28 0.52 0.77 5.68
C VAL A 28 -0.20 -0.55 5.96
N THR A 29 0.23 -1.67 5.37
CA THR A 29 -0.34 -2.99 5.69
C THR A 29 -0.22 -3.34 7.17
N ALA A 30 0.93 -3.04 7.80
CA ALA A 30 1.13 -3.27 9.22
C ALA A 30 0.22 -2.40 10.09
N LEU A 31 0.02 -1.13 9.72
CA LEU A 31 -0.90 -0.22 10.40
C LEU A 31 -2.35 -0.69 10.28
N VAL A 32 -2.80 -1.03 9.07
CA VAL A 32 -4.15 -1.56 8.81
C VAL A 32 -4.39 -2.81 9.66
N ARG A 33 -3.47 -3.77 9.66
CA ARG A 33 -3.57 -5.00 10.47
C ARG A 33 -3.61 -4.69 11.97
N LYS A 34 -2.81 -3.74 12.45
CA LYS A 34 -2.78 -3.35 13.86
C LYS A 34 -4.13 -2.84 14.36
N PHE A 35 -4.83 -2.02 13.57
CA PHE A 35 -6.08 -1.38 14.00
C PHE A 35 -7.33 -2.21 13.67
N LEU A 36 -7.30 -3.04 12.63
CA LEU A 36 -8.43 -3.89 12.26
C LEU A 36 -8.40 -5.27 12.95
N GLY A 37 -7.25 -5.69 13.50
CA GLY A 37 -7.12 -6.94 14.24
C GLY A 37 -7.57 -8.15 13.42
N PRO A 38 -8.57 -8.92 13.87
CA PRO A 38 -9.03 -10.13 13.19
C PRO A 38 -9.96 -9.87 12.00
N VAL A 39 -10.39 -8.62 11.76
CA VAL A 39 -11.28 -8.32 10.63
C VAL A 39 -10.54 -8.59 9.31
N PRO A 40 -11.09 -9.44 8.41
CA PRO A 40 -10.43 -9.76 7.15
C PRO A 40 -10.42 -8.54 6.22
N VAL A 41 -9.28 -8.30 5.59
CA VAL A 41 -9.04 -7.24 4.59
C VAL A 41 -8.70 -7.89 3.26
N TYR A 42 -9.43 -7.53 2.21
CA TYR A 42 -9.21 -8.03 0.85
C TYR A 42 -8.73 -6.87 -0.02
N PRO A 43 -7.42 -6.76 -0.31
CA PRO A 43 -6.88 -5.67 -1.10
C PRO A 43 -6.99 -5.92 -2.62
N ALA A 44 -6.98 -4.84 -3.39
CA ALA A 44 -6.71 -4.82 -4.82
C ALA A 44 -5.45 -3.98 -5.10
N VAL A 45 -4.85 -4.18 -6.26
CA VAL A 45 -3.66 -3.44 -6.70
C VAL A 45 -4.12 -2.17 -7.43
N GLY A 46 -3.63 -1.01 -7.02
CA GLY A 46 -3.83 0.28 -7.70
C GLY A 46 -2.71 0.54 -8.72
N ASN A 47 -2.72 1.73 -9.33
CA ASN A 47 -1.74 2.07 -10.37
C ASN A 47 -0.43 2.63 -9.79
N HIS A 48 -0.42 3.09 -8.53
CA HIS A 48 0.78 3.62 -7.89
C HIS A 48 1.64 2.57 -7.18
N GLU A 49 1.29 1.28 -7.17
CA GLU A 49 2.02 0.24 -6.43
C GLU A 49 3.43 -0.07 -6.98
N SER A 50 3.73 0.25 -8.24
CA SER A 50 5.03 0.01 -8.87
C SER A 50 5.86 1.29 -9.03
N THR A 51 7.12 1.15 -9.44
CA THR A 51 7.90 2.23 -10.06
C THR A 51 8.73 1.63 -11.20
N PRO A 52 8.73 2.22 -12.40
CA PRO A 52 7.96 3.42 -12.77
C PRO A 52 6.45 3.14 -12.75
N VAL A 53 5.70 4.23 -12.78
CA VAL A 53 4.25 4.28 -12.99
C VAL A 53 3.96 4.88 -14.36
#